data_AF-A0A8H3TZS3-F1
#
_entry.id   AF-A0A8H3TZS3-F1
#
_cell.length_a   1.000
_cell.length_b   1.000
_cell.length_c   1.000
_cell.angle_alpha   90.00
_cell.angle_beta   90.00
_cell.angle_gamma   90.00
#
_symmetry.space_group_name_H-M   'P 1'
#
loop_
_entity.id
_entity.type
_entity.pdbx_description
1 polymer ?
#
loop_
_entity_poly.entity_id
_entity_poly.type
_entity_poly.pdbx_seq_one_letter_code
_entity_poly.pdbx_strand_id
1 'polypeptide(L)'
;MDDSDSLTAFRRVEKHFKSRHAQAPDAIKERKRQNRRQAAAAAAAGHGHGPPAEEASRHGDYPMLKGQGVMNLSRTTGDDDRDDEVAAAGWDVQEDGFAGRQFEEIRVEKTDDYGAASQNRYVKGYVIGDGLIYIPQYLSSAAQLRLVRSSLEEYTRPPNPLNLSTHYILPAEFSLFDQYVADPAHLVDSKASVSSQSSPSAAETTSSIKRSDAAASTSRPNTPQQRELISNKPAYEEGYEALKQKVAHWKGDEPSYKIKSKTVAKLMENELRWANLGWVYNWTNKAYDFTASEPIPFPSGLANTCQHIVCGIPWEQIYGTQNDGLPRSRFTTVIPDNWQDWTHDYAPDTGIVNFYHMKDTLMGHVDRSELDPYRPLVSISLGYAAIFLCGGPTRDVPPLPLILRSGDIIVMSGRSRSFYHGVPRIMEGTLPKYFAEDERDDRVGRACKRFMATARININARQVFPVGFVPPSTNGNASTENT
;
A
#
# COMPACT_ATOMS: atom_id res chain seq x y z
N MET A 1 -34.83 11.26 -18.01
CA MET A 1 -34.30 10.36 -16.97
C MET A 1 -32.79 10.49 -17.03
N ASP A 2 -32.21 11.14 -16.03
CA ASP A 2 -30.79 11.50 -15.98
C ASP A 2 -29.92 10.26 -15.79
N ASP A 3 -28.90 10.12 -16.64
CA ASP A 3 -28.00 8.97 -16.78
C ASP A 3 -26.90 8.98 -15.69
N SER A 4 -27.31 9.16 -14.43
CA SER A 4 -26.40 9.32 -13.28
C SER A 4 -26.07 8.01 -12.54
N ASP A 5 -26.47 6.85 -13.08
CA ASP A 5 -26.69 5.65 -12.25
C ASP A 5 -25.99 4.33 -12.67
N SER A 6 -24.95 4.34 -13.51
CA SER A 6 -24.21 3.09 -13.84
C SER A 6 -22.82 2.97 -13.17
N LEU A 7 -22.70 3.33 -11.89
CA LEU A 7 -21.51 2.95 -11.13
C LEU A 7 -21.46 1.41 -10.99
N THR A 8 -20.34 0.79 -11.38
CA THR A 8 -20.12 -0.65 -11.13
C THR A 8 -20.27 -0.98 -9.64
N ALA A 9 -20.58 -2.23 -9.28
CA ALA A 9 -20.78 -2.60 -7.87
C ALA A 9 -19.57 -2.24 -7.00
N PHE A 10 -18.35 -2.48 -7.50
CA PHE A 10 -17.12 -2.09 -6.82
C PHE A 10 -17.04 -0.58 -6.58
N ARG A 11 -17.30 0.23 -7.62
CA ARG A 11 -17.24 1.70 -7.50
C ARG A 11 -18.31 2.25 -6.56
N ARG A 12 -19.49 1.62 -6.48
CA ARG A 12 -20.53 1.98 -5.51
C ARG A 12 -20.04 1.82 -4.07
N VAL A 13 -19.48 0.66 -3.74
CA VAL A 13 -18.92 0.40 -2.41
C VAL A 13 -17.71 1.30 -2.13
N GLU A 14 -16.82 1.49 -3.11
CA GLU A 14 -15.67 2.38 -2.99
C GLU A 14 -16.08 3.84 -2.70
N LYS A 15 -17.03 4.39 -3.47
CA LYS A 15 -17.53 5.78 -3.30
C LYS A 15 -18.18 5.97 -1.93
N HIS A 16 -18.87 4.95 -1.41
CA HIS A 16 -19.49 4.98 -0.09
C HIS A 16 -18.45 5.23 1.01
N PHE A 17 -17.34 4.48 1.00
CA PHE A 17 -16.26 4.66 1.97
C PHE A 17 -15.48 5.98 1.77
N LYS A 18 -15.37 6.50 0.54
CA LYS A 18 -14.66 7.77 0.25
C LYS A 18 -15.46 9.03 0.63
N SER A 19 -16.74 9.07 0.29
CA SER A 19 -17.58 10.28 0.36
C SER A 19 -17.78 10.82 1.78
N ARG A 20 -17.63 9.98 2.81
CA ARG A 20 -17.90 10.34 4.20
C ARG A 20 -16.75 11.07 4.90
N HIS A 21 -15.62 11.32 4.23
CA HIS A 21 -14.62 12.31 4.68
C HIS A 21 -15.20 13.73 4.78
N ALA A 22 -16.27 14.05 4.06
CA ALA A 22 -16.78 15.41 3.90
C ALA A 22 -17.67 15.91 5.06
N GLN A 23 -18.11 15.06 5.99
CA GLN A 23 -18.99 15.45 7.11
C GLN A 23 -18.24 15.76 8.43
N ALA A 24 -16.96 15.38 8.55
CA ALA A 24 -16.10 15.74 9.67
C ALA A 24 -15.51 17.20 9.72
N PRO A 25 -15.53 18.04 8.65
CA PRO A 25 -14.77 19.31 8.65
C PRO A 25 -15.18 20.30 9.74
N ASP A 26 -16.47 20.42 10.03
CA ASP A 26 -16.95 21.50 10.89
C ASP A 26 -16.71 21.19 12.37
N ALA A 27 -16.93 19.95 12.81
CA ALA A 27 -16.57 19.51 14.16
C ALA A 27 -15.06 19.61 14.43
N ILE A 28 -14.21 19.29 13.44
CA ILE A 28 -12.75 19.41 13.56
C ILE A 28 -12.30 20.88 13.56
N LYS A 29 -12.93 21.75 12.77
CA LYS A 29 -12.66 23.20 12.77
C LYS A 29 -13.10 23.86 14.08
N GLU A 30 -14.28 23.50 14.59
CA GLU A 30 -14.81 23.95 15.88
C GLU A 30 -13.85 23.56 17.01
N ARG A 31 -13.37 22.30 17.00
CA ARG A 31 -12.44 21.77 18.01
C ARG A 31 -11.05 22.38 17.92
N LYS A 32 -10.52 22.67 16.72
CA LYS A 32 -9.30 23.47 16.55
C LYS A 32 -9.45 24.89 17.09
N ARG A 33 -10.63 25.49 16.93
CA ARG A 33 -10.96 26.80 17.52
C ARG A 33 -11.04 26.72 19.05
N GLN A 34 -11.61 25.64 19.59
CA GLN A 34 -11.78 25.43 21.02
C GLN A 34 -10.45 25.15 21.73
N ASN A 35 -9.58 24.32 21.14
CA ASN A 35 -8.25 24.05 21.66
C ASN A 35 -7.34 25.30 21.61
N ARG A 36 -7.47 26.14 20.56
CA ARG A 36 -6.77 27.43 20.51
C ARG A 36 -7.27 28.40 21.59
N ARG A 37 -8.57 28.40 21.88
CA ARG A 37 -9.16 29.20 22.98
C ARG A 37 -8.69 28.71 24.35
N GLN A 38 -8.62 27.39 24.58
CA GLN A 38 -8.13 26.82 25.83
C GLN A 38 -6.62 27.04 26.02
N ALA A 39 -5.81 26.90 24.97
CA ALA A 39 -4.38 27.20 25.02
C ALA A 39 -4.12 28.70 25.29
N ALA A 40 -4.92 29.59 24.68
CA ALA A 40 -4.85 31.03 24.96
C ALA A 40 -5.30 31.37 26.39
N ALA A 41 -6.31 30.69 26.92
CA ALA A 41 -6.77 30.87 28.30
C ALA A 41 -5.76 30.34 29.33
N ALA A 42 -5.11 29.21 29.07
CA ALA A 42 -4.04 28.66 29.90
C ALA A 42 -2.80 29.57 29.91
N ALA A 43 -2.44 30.14 28.76
CA ALA A 43 -1.35 31.12 28.66
C ALA A 43 -1.66 32.44 29.40
N ALA A 44 -2.93 32.84 29.47
CA ALA A 44 -3.37 34.03 30.20
C ALA A 44 -3.48 33.84 31.72
N ALA A 45 -3.64 32.60 32.20
CA ALA A 45 -3.86 32.30 33.61
C ALA A 45 -2.57 32.14 34.45
N GLY A 46 -1.38 32.17 33.84
CA GLY A 46 -0.10 32.29 34.55
C GLY A 46 0.23 31.20 35.59
N HIS A 47 -0.44 30.04 35.56
CA HIS A 47 -0.18 28.94 36.51
C HIS A 47 0.55 27.79 35.82
N GLY A 48 1.79 27.54 36.26
CA GLY A 48 2.53 26.33 35.95
C GLY A 48 1.97 25.16 36.75
N HIS A 49 1.34 24.22 36.07
CA HIS A 49 1.21 22.84 36.53
C HIS A 49 1.19 21.91 35.32
N GLY A 50 1.91 20.79 35.44
CA GLY A 50 2.00 19.74 34.42
C GLY A 50 0.64 19.18 34.02
N PRO A 51 0.57 18.47 32.88
CA PRO A 51 -0.71 18.06 32.31
C PRO A 51 -1.46 17.14 33.29
N PRO A 52 -2.78 17.34 33.50
CA PRO A 52 -3.55 16.42 34.31
C PRO A 52 -3.72 15.10 33.56
N ALA A 53 -3.43 14.01 34.25
CA ALA A 53 -3.86 12.67 33.89
C ALA A 53 -5.38 12.58 34.12
N GLU A 54 -6.18 12.68 33.06
CA GLU A 54 -7.52 12.12 32.89
C GLU A 54 -8.14 12.68 31.59
N GLU A 55 -8.01 11.96 30.48
CA GLU A 55 -8.93 12.12 29.34
C GLU A 55 -9.21 10.75 28.71
N ALA A 56 -9.71 9.83 29.55
CA ALA A 56 -10.46 8.66 29.07
C ALA A 56 -11.93 9.07 28.89
N SER A 57 -12.53 8.61 27.79
CA SER A 57 -13.96 8.74 27.43
C SER A 57 -14.44 10.13 26.99
N ARG A 58 -14.34 10.42 25.68
CA ARG A 58 -15.35 11.24 24.94
C ARG A 58 -15.47 10.77 23.49
N HIS A 59 -16.55 10.02 23.22
CA HIS A 59 -17.00 9.59 21.90
C HIS A 59 -16.88 10.72 20.86
N GLY A 60 -15.99 10.53 19.88
CA GLY A 60 -16.14 11.22 18.60
C GLY A 60 -17.24 10.53 17.80
N ASP A 61 -18.07 11.29 17.09
CA ASP A 61 -18.94 10.78 16.04
C ASP A 61 -18.08 10.24 14.88
N TYR A 62 -17.48 9.07 15.07
CA TYR A 62 -16.87 8.31 14.00
C TYR A 62 -17.97 7.53 13.29
N PRO A 63 -17.92 7.40 11.96
CA PRO A 63 -19.06 6.91 11.19
C PRO A 63 -19.39 5.48 11.59
N MET A 64 -20.67 5.22 11.88
CA MET A 64 -21.14 3.85 12.09
C MET A 64 -20.91 3.02 10.81
N LEU A 65 -20.24 1.86 10.92
CA LEU A 65 -20.22 0.83 9.86
C LEU A 65 -21.51 -0.01 9.88
N LYS A 66 -22.46 0.37 10.74
CA LYS A 66 -23.78 -0.24 10.94
C LYS A 66 -24.50 -0.50 9.61
N GLY A 67 -24.85 -1.76 9.37
CA GLY A 67 -25.51 -2.23 8.14
C GLY A 67 -24.61 -2.39 6.90
N GLN A 68 -23.29 -2.21 7.00
CA GLN A 68 -22.37 -2.26 5.84
C GLN A 68 -21.68 -3.61 5.65
N GLY A 69 -21.87 -4.54 6.59
CA GLY A 69 -21.29 -5.89 6.53
C GLY A 69 -19.77 -5.86 6.34
N VAL A 70 -19.04 -4.98 7.03
CA VAL A 70 -17.58 -5.03 6.99
C VAL A 70 -17.11 -6.22 7.80
N MET A 71 -16.34 -7.10 7.17
CA MET A 71 -15.76 -8.26 7.84
C MET A 71 -14.64 -7.81 8.77
N ASN A 72 -14.68 -8.28 10.02
CA ASN A 72 -13.64 -8.02 11.01
C ASN A 72 -13.21 -9.35 11.64
N LEU A 73 -12.27 -10.02 10.99
CA LEU A 73 -11.64 -11.24 11.49
C LEU A 73 -10.39 -10.95 12.33
N SER A 74 -10.12 -9.67 12.60
CA SER A 74 -8.91 -9.22 13.29
C SER A 74 -8.93 -9.45 14.81
N ARG A 75 -10.11 -9.82 15.34
CA ARG A 75 -10.31 -10.28 16.73
C ARG A 75 -10.39 -11.80 16.72
N THR A 76 -9.43 -12.46 17.36
CA THR A 76 -9.52 -13.91 17.56
C THR A 76 -10.30 -14.18 18.84
N THR A 77 -11.29 -15.07 18.80
CA THR A 77 -12.14 -15.37 19.95
C THR A 77 -11.31 -15.98 21.09
N GLY A 78 -11.14 -15.23 22.19
CA GLY A 78 -10.83 -15.79 23.51
C GLY A 78 -9.48 -15.46 24.14
N ASP A 79 -8.50 -14.92 23.41
CA ASP A 79 -7.13 -14.70 23.91
C ASP A 79 -6.51 -13.34 23.49
N ASP A 80 -7.32 -12.41 22.98
CA ASP A 80 -6.79 -11.21 22.33
C ASP A 80 -6.49 -10.09 23.35
N ASP A 81 -5.23 -10.00 23.82
CA ASP A 81 -4.66 -8.83 24.54
C ASP A 81 -4.57 -7.58 23.65
N ARG A 82 -5.04 -7.65 22.40
CA ARG A 82 -5.00 -6.57 21.43
C ARG A 82 -6.01 -5.50 21.84
N ASP A 83 -5.48 -4.38 22.32
CA ASP A 83 -6.22 -3.14 22.50
C ASP A 83 -7.14 -2.93 21.29
N ASP A 84 -8.44 -2.76 21.54
CA ASP A 84 -9.42 -2.62 20.49
C ASP A 84 -9.41 -1.20 19.92
N GLU A 85 -8.34 -0.87 19.20
CA GLU A 85 -8.05 0.48 18.71
C GLU A 85 -9.12 1.00 17.74
N VAL A 86 -9.78 0.08 17.02
CA VAL A 86 -10.91 0.40 16.13
C VAL A 86 -12.13 0.82 16.94
N ALA A 87 -12.55 0.03 17.93
CA ALA A 87 -13.70 0.42 18.76
C ALA A 87 -13.39 1.62 19.67
N ALA A 88 -12.16 1.71 20.21
CA ALA A 88 -11.70 2.83 21.02
C ALA A 88 -11.68 4.15 20.21
N ALA A 89 -11.37 4.06 18.92
CA ALA A 89 -11.51 5.17 17.99
C ALA A 89 -12.96 5.38 17.49
N GLY A 90 -13.96 4.77 18.14
CA GLY A 90 -15.37 5.01 17.88
C GLY A 90 -15.95 4.36 16.62
N TRP A 91 -15.21 3.46 15.96
CA TRP A 91 -15.72 2.76 14.78
C TRP A 91 -16.63 1.60 15.23
N ASP A 92 -17.93 1.76 15.02
CA ASP A 92 -18.93 0.70 15.28
C ASP A 92 -18.86 -0.38 14.20
N VAL A 93 -18.12 -1.45 14.49
CA VAL A 93 -18.07 -2.67 13.68
C VAL A 93 -19.10 -3.64 14.26
N GLN A 94 -20.34 -3.62 13.75
CA GLN A 94 -21.33 -4.61 14.20
C GLN A 94 -20.87 -6.03 13.88
N GLU A 95 -20.72 -6.87 14.91
CA GLU A 95 -20.44 -8.31 14.81
C GLU A 95 -21.62 -9.08 14.17
N ASP A 96 -22.78 -8.46 14.06
CA ASP A 96 -23.96 -9.05 13.40
C ASP A 96 -23.78 -9.19 11.88
N GLY A 97 -22.79 -8.50 11.30
CA GLY A 97 -22.42 -8.60 9.87
C GLY A 97 -21.84 -9.96 9.46
N PHE A 98 -21.58 -10.85 10.43
CA PHE A 98 -21.19 -12.23 10.21
C PHE A 98 -22.34 -13.12 9.74
N ALA A 99 -23.60 -12.75 10.00
CA ALA A 99 -24.76 -13.57 9.66
C ALA A 99 -24.84 -13.83 8.14
N GLY A 100 -24.36 -15.00 7.71
CA GLY A 100 -24.37 -15.46 6.32
C GLY A 100 -23.06 -15.27 5.54
N ARG A 101 -22.02 -14.60 6.09
CA ARG A 101 -20.72 -14.53 5.44
C ARG A 101 -19.83 -15.68 5.87
N GLN A 102 -19.44 -16.49 4.90
CA GLN A 102 -18.65 -17.69 5.12
C GLN A 102 -17.15 -17.36 5.13
N PHE A 103 -16.40 -18.04 5.99
CA PHE A 103 -14.93 -18.14 5.99
C PHE A 103 -14.53 -19.52 6.54
N GLU A 104 -13.36 -20.02 6.16
CA GLU A 104 -12.84 -21.30 6.67
C GLU A 104 -11.60 -21.02 7.52
N GLU A 105 -11.59 -21.51 8.76
CA GLU A 105 -10.44 -21.38 9.63
C GLU A 105 -9.32 -22.34 9.17
N ILE A 106 -8.10 -21.83 9.15
CA ILE A 106 -6.87 -22.57 8.87
C ILE A 106 -5.87 -22.35 10.01
N ARG A 107 -5.00 -23.33 10.24
CA ARG A 107 -3.90 -23.22 11.19
C ARG A 107 -2.62 -22.95 10.40
N VAL A 108 -2.16 -21.71 10.46
CA VAL A 108 -0.93 -21.29 9.78
C VAL A 108 0.24 -21.60 10.71
N GLU A 109 1.18 -22.41 10.27
CA GLU A 109 2.41 -22.66 11.01
C GLU A 109 3.24 -21.37 11.06
N LYS A 110 3.72 -21.03 12.26
CA LYS A 110 4.46 -19.80 12.51
C LYS A 110 5.76 -20.13 13.24
N THR A 111 6.88 -19.73 12.63
CA THR A 111 8.16 -19.55 13.32
C THR A 111 8.11 -18.24 14.10
N ASP A 112 8.91 -18.10 15.15
CA ASP A 112 8.98 -16.83 15.85
C ASP A 112 9.42 -15.70 14.89
N ASP A 113 9.28 -14.45 15.31
CA ASP A 113 9.56 -13.31 14.42
C ASP A 113 11.07 -13.15 14.07
N TYR A 114 11.91 -14.11 14.47
CA TYR A 114 13.34 -14.21 14.16
C TYR A 114 13.71 -15.54 13.44
N GLY A 115 12.72 -16.38 13.12
CA GLY A 115 12.92 -17.66 12.45
C GLY A 115 13.30 -18.83 13.37
N ALA A 116 13.25 -18.67 14.69
CA ALA A 116 13.38 -19.76 15.65
C ALA A 116 12.02 -20.43 15.94
N ALA A 117 12.04 -21.61 16.57
CA ALA A 117 10.81 -22.32 16.90
C ALA A 117 9.97 -21.52 17.91
N SER A 118 8.80 -21.05 17.48
CA SER A 118 7.85 -20.33 18.34
C SER A 118 7.30 -21.25 19.44
N GLN A 119 7.12 -20.73 20.66
CA GLN A 119 6.41 -21.44 21.74
C GLN A 119 4.97 -21.78 21.35
N ASN A 120 4.35 -20.95 20.49
CA ASN A 120 3.06 -21.21 19.89
C ASN A 120 3.27 -21.46 18.39
N ARG A 121 3.36 -22.74 18.01
CA ARG A 121 3.73 -23.18 16.64
C ARG A 121 2.74 -22.76 15.55
N TYR A 122 1.54 -22.33 15.93
CA TYR A 122 0.48 -21.99 14.99
C TYR A 122 -0.17 -20.65 15.34
N VAL A 123 -0.58 -19.93 14.31
CA VAL A 123 -1.50 -18.81 14.40
C VAL A 123 -2.77 -19.12 13.61
N LYS A 124 -3.87 -18.50 14.02
CA LYS A 124 -5.14 -18.63 13.32
C LYS A 124 -5.07 -17.85 12.00
N GLY A 125 -5.56 -18.45 10.92
CA GLY A 125 -5.79 -17.77 9.65
C GLY A 125 -7.17 -18.14 9.10
N TYR A 126 -7.57 -17.48 8.02
CA TYR A 126 -8.88 -17.67 7.40
C TYR A 126 -8.79 -17.65 5.89
N VAL A 127 -9.42 -18.62 5.23
CA VAL A 127 -9.77 -18.52 3.81
C VAL A 127 -11.10 -17.78 3.72
N ILE A 128 -11.09 -16.63 3.04
CA ILE A 128 -12.22 -15.69 2.99
C ILE A 128 -12.74 -15.46 1.56
N GLY A 129 -12.14 -16.15 0.59
CA GLY A 129 -12.47 -16.11 -0.83
C GLY A 129 -11.52 -17.01 -1.62
N ASP A 130 -11.78 -17.18 -2.91
CA ASP A 130 -10.99 -18.08 -3.77
C ASP A 130 -9.51 -17.64 -3.84
N GLY A 131 -8.66 -18.38 -3.11
CA GLY A 131 -7.25 -18.06 -2.94
C GLY A 131 -6.97 -16.77 -2.15
N LEU A 132 -7.96 -16.23 -1.43
CA LEU A 132 -7.79 -15.06 -0.56
C LEU A 132 -7.70 -15.51 0.90
N ILE A 133 -6.54 -15.31 1.49
CA ILE A 133 -6.21 -15.75 2.84
C ILE A 133 -5.93 -14.53 3.71
N TYR A 134 -6.50 -14.51 4.90
CA TYR A 134 -6.31 -13.46 5.90
C TYR A 134 -5.74 -14.06 7.19
N ILE A 135 -4.64 -13.50 7.68
CA ILE A 135 -3.95 -13.96 8.89
C ILE A 135 -3.86 -12.78 9.87
N PRO A 136 -4.73 -12.72 10.89
CA PRO A 136 -4.70 -11.63 11.86
C PRO A 136 -3.44 -11.71 12.73
N GLN A 137 -2.90 -10.54 13.08
CA GLN A 137 -1.83 -10.40 14.09
C GLN A 137 -0.64 -11.36 13.89
N TYR A 138 -0.27 -11.63 12.63
CA TYR A 138 0.85 -12.51 12.35
C TYR A 138 2.15 -11.95 12.95
N LEU A 139 2.34 -10.62 12.95
CA LEU A 139 3.55 -9.98 13.48
C LEU A 139 3.34 -9.47 14.92
N SER A 140 4.27 -9.76 15.83
CA SER A 140 4.28 -9.11 17.15
C SER A 140 4.56 -7.60 17.03
N SER A 141 4.24 -6.83 18.07
CA SER A 141 4.54 -5.40 18.12
C SER A 141 6.02 -5.09 17.89
N ALA A 142 6.93 -5.94 18.39
CA ALA A 142 8.37 -5.79 18.18
C ALA A 142 8.77 -6.01 16.72
N ALA A 143 8.21 -7.04 16.08
CA ALA A 143 8.43 -7.31 14.65
C ALA A 143 7.88 -6.19 13.76
N GLN A 144 6.71 -5.65 14.12
CA GLN A 144 6.12 -4.52 13.41
C GLN A 144 6.99 -3.27 13.51
N LEU A 145 7.53 -2.94 14.70
CA LEU A 145 8.45 -1.80 14.86
C LEU A 145 9.74 -1.97 14.06
N ARG A 146 10.32 -3.18 14.03
CA ARG A 146 11.48 -3.49 13.18
C ARG A 146 11.17 -3.31 11.71
N LEU A 147 10.03 -3.83 11.24
CA LEU A 147 9.66 -3.75 9.84
C LEU A 147 9.32 -2.32 9.40
N VAL A 148 8.73 -1.50 10.29
CA VAL A 148 8.60 -0.05 10.06
C VAL A 148 9.98 0.60 9.91
N ARG A 149 10.93 0.27 10.77
CA ARG A 149 12.31 0.78 10.67
C ARG A 149 12.95 0.39 9.34
N SER A 150 12.91 -0.89 8.95
CA SER A 150 13.40 -1.33 7.63
C SER A 150 12.67 -0.62 6.48
N SER A 151 11.35 -0.44 6.58
CA SER A 151 10.55 0.24 5.56
C SER A 151 10.98 1.68 5.31
N LEU A 152 11.52 2.37 6.32
CA LEU A 152 11.94 3.76 6.22
C LEU A 152 13.45 3.90 5.98
N GLU A 153 14.28 3.12 6.67
CA GLU A 153 15.75 3.23 6.68
C GLU A 153 16.43 2.45 5.55
N GLU A 154 15.88 1.30 5.18
CA GLU A 154 16.47 0.38 4.20
C GLU A 154 15.71 0.48 2.87
N TYR A 155 14.38 0.36 2.91
CA TYR A 155 13.56 0.25 1.70
C TYR A 155 13.39 1.59 0.97
N THR A 156 13.69 2.72 1.63
CA THR A 156 13.76 4.03 0.95
C THR A 156 15.16 4.48 0.58
N ARG A 157 16.19 3.68 0.92
CA ARG A 157 17.58 3.98 0.59
C ARG A 157 17.83 3.75 -0.90
N PRO A 158 18.63 4.60 -1.57
CA PRO A 158 19.13 4.30 -2.92
C PRO A 158 19.79 2.90 -2.97
N PRO A 159 19.61 2.15 -4.05
CA PRO A 159 19.03 2.56 -5.34
C PRO A 159 17.51 2.43 -5.45
N ASN A 160 16.78 2.10 -4.38
CA ASN A 160 15.32 1.90 -4.42
C ASN A 160 14.60 3.18 -4.88
N PRO A 161 13.87 3.16 -6.01
CA PRO A 161 13.16 4.34 -6.50
C PRO A 161 11.99 4.70 -5.58
N LEU A 162 11.80 6.01 -5.37
CA LEU A 162 10.67 6.58 -4.65
C LEU A 162 9.78 7.35 -5.61
N ASN A 163 8.52 7.57 -5.22
CA ASN A 163 7.64 8.50 -5.95
C ASN A 163 8.19 9.93 -6.01
N LEU A 164 9.05 10.29 -5.05
CA LEU A 164 9.68 11.60 -4.95
C LEU A 164 10.83 11.78 -5.96
N SER A 165 11.47 10.69 -6.41
CA SER A 165 12.64 10.73 -7.28
C SER A 165 12.36 11.38 -8.64
N THR A 166 11.11 11.36 -9.10
CA THR A 166 10.70 12.05 -10.34
C THR A 166 10.81 13.57 -10.21
N HIS A 167 10.59 14.14 -9.03
CA HIS A 167 10.40 15.59 -8.86
C HIS A 167 11.49 16.29 -8.05
N TYR A 168 12.18 15.57 -7.18
CA TYR A 168 13.17 16.13 -6.26
C TYR A 168 14.55 15.58 -6.53
N ILE A 169 15.56 16.35 -6.15
CA ILE A 169 16.96 15.92 -6.14
C ILE A 169 17.19 15.30 -4.77
N LEU A 170 17.04 13.98 -4.69
CA LEU A 170 17.24 13.24 -3.45
C LEU A 170 18.74 12.98 -3.23
N PRO A 171 19.21 12.90 -1.97
CA PRO A 171 20.61 12.61 -1.70
C PRO A 171 21.00 11.22 -2.24
N ALA A 172 22.20 11.13 -2.83
CA ALA A 172 22.71 9.90 -3.42
C ALA A 172 23.47 9.02 -2.42
N GLU A 173 24.14 9.64 -1.44
CA GLU A 173 25.03 8.97 -0.49
C GLU A 173 24.31 8.52 0.80
N PHE A 174 23.18 9.16 1.13
CA PHE A 174 22.35 8.85 2.30
C PHE A 174 20.87 8.86 1.92
N SER A 175 20.04 8.18 2.71
CA SER A 175 18.60 8.13 2.42
C SER A 175 17.90 9.44 2.81
N LEU A 176 16.75 9.72 2.20
CA LEU A 176 15.88 10.82 2.64
C LEU A 176 15.48 10.66 4.12
N PHE A 177 15.36 9.40 4.59
CA PHE A 177 15.08 9.10 5.98
C PHE A 177 16.25 9.40 6.92
N ASP A 178 17.50 9.15 6.51
CA ASP A 178 18.69 9.54 7.30
C ASP A 178 18.67 11.06 7.56
N GLN A 179 18.35 11.84 6.52
CA GLN A 179 18.19 13.29 6.65
C GLN A 179 16.99 13.66 7.52
N TYR A 180 15.90 12.91 7.47
CA TYR A 180 14.73 13.12 8.34
C TYR A 180 15.03 12.87 9.82
N VAL A 181 15.95 11.95 10.12
CA VAL A 181 16.44 11.71 11.48
C VAL A 181 17.37 12.84 11.94
N ALA A 182 18.23 13.32 11.04
CA ALA A 182 19.28 14.30 11.36
C ALA A 182 18.77 15.75 11.40
N ASP A 183 18.11 16.19 10.32
CA ASP A 183 17.62 17.57 10.12
C ASP A 183 16.32 17.56 9.28
N PRO A 184 15.15 17.37 9.92
CA PRO A 184 13.85 17.39 9.25
C PRO A 184 13.52 18.75 8.58
N ALA A 185 14.17 19.84 8.98
CA ALA A 185 13.94 21.17 8.44
C ALA A 185 14.75 21.45 7.16
N HIS A 186 15.73 20.60 6.85
CA HIS A 186 16.53 20.70 5.63
C HIS A 186 15.65 20.80 4.38
N LEU A 187 15.98 21.72 3.48
CA LEU A 187 15.27 21.89 2.20
C LEU A 187 15.84 20.95 1.15
N VAL A 188 14.96 20.19 0.51
CA VAL A 188 15.28 19.37 -0.67
C VAL A 188 14.81 20.10 -1.91
N ASP A 189 15.72 20.30 -2.86
CA ASP A 189 15.41 21.02 -4.08
C ASP A 189 14.54 20.23 -5.04
N SER A 190 13.61 20.93 -5.70
CA SER A 190 12.89 20.36 -6.82
C SER A 190 13.76 20.43 -8.07
N LYS A 191 13.64 19.45 -8.97
CA LYS A 191 14.35 19.48 -10.27
C LYS A 191 13.96 20.73 -11.09
N ALA A 192 12.74 21.23 -10.88
CA ALA A 192 12.26 22.45 -11.50
C ALA A 192 12.99 23.72 -11.00
N SER A 193 13.27 23.84 -9.69
CA SER A 193 13.94 25.04 -9.15
C SER A 193 15.37 25.18 -9.69
N VAL A 194 16.11 24.08 -9.81
CA VAL A 194 17.49 24.11 -10.32
C VAL A 194 17.54 24.46 -11.81
N SER A 195 16.61 23.94 -12.62
CA SER A 195 16.53 24.28 -14.06
C SER A 195 16.28 25.77 -14.34
N SER A 196 15.67 26.49 -13.39
CA SER A 196 15.41 27.93 -13.50
C SER A 196 16.58 28.81 -13.06
N GLN A 197 17.58 28.26 -12.36
CA GLN A 197 18.76 28.98 -11.86
C GLN A 197 19.97 28.89 -12.80
N SER A 198 19.95 28.01 -13.80
CA SER A 198 21.05 27.82 -14.77
C SER A 198 20.96 28.68 -16.04
N SER A 199 20.10 29.72 -16.07
CA SER A 199 20.15 30.74 -17.13
C SER A 199 21.05 31.89 -16.66
N PRO A 200 22.12 32.25 -17.40
CA PRO A 200 22.89 33.43 -17.05
C PRO A 200 22.03 34.68 -17.19
N SER A 201 22.19 35.60 -16.24
CA SER A 201 21.65 36.95 -16.24
C SER A 201 21.88 37.64 -17.59
N ALA A 202 20.86 37.64 -18.46
CA ALA A 202 20.76 38.61 -19.54
C ALA A 202 20.00 39.82 -19.00
N ALA A 203 20.71 40.94 -18.98
CA ALA A 203 20.25 42.24 -18.57
C ALA A 203 18.91 42.62 -19.22
N GLU A 204 18.19 43.49 -18.50
CA GLU A 204 17.04 44.26 -18.96
C GLU A 204 17.18 44.68 -20.43
N THR A 205 16.27 44.21 -21.28
CA THR A 205 15.86 44.97 -22.46
C THR A 205 14.39 44.72 -22.70
N THR A 206 13.59 45.70 -22.32
CA THR A 206 12.22 45.90 -22.77
C THR A 206 12.17 45.93 -24.29
N SER A 207 11.54 44.93 -24.93
CA SER A 207 10.90 45.17 -26.22
C SER A 207 9.60 44.38 -26.33
N SER A 208 8.53 45.14 -26.33
CA SER A 208 7.17 44.76 -26.64
C SER A 208 7.05 44.26 -28.07
N ILE A 209 6.72 42.97 -28.25
CA ILE A 209 6.21 42.44 -29.51
C ILE A 209 4.77 41.99 -29.29
N LYS A 210 3.86 42.80 -29.82
CA LYS A 210 2.44 42.49 -30.00
C LYS A 210 2.31 41.21 -30.83
N ARG A 211 1.59 40.20 -30.34
CA ARG A 211 0.98 39.19 -31.21
C ARG A 211 -0.50 39.51 -31.35
N SER A 212 -0.87 39.73 -32.59
CA SER A 212 -2.20 40.06 -33.11
C SER A 212 -3.19 38.93 -32.89
N ASP A 213 -4.39 39.32 -32.46
CA ASP A 213 -5.61 38.53 -32.49
C ASP A 213 -5.96 38.12 -33.92
N ALA A 214 -6.16 36.83 -34.14
CA ALA A 214 -6.93 36.31 -35.27
C ALA A 214 -7.78 35.14 -34.75
N ALA A 215 -9.00 35.49 -34.34
CA ALA A 215 -10.04 34.55 -33.98
C ALA A 215 -10.58 33.86 -35.23
N ALA A 216 -10.45 32.53 -35.29
CA ALA A 216 -11.25 31.68 -36.15
C ALA A 216 -12.02 30.69 -35.27
N SER A 217 -13.26 31.07 -34.97
CA SER A 217 -14.27 30.28 -34.27
C SER A 217 -14.59 29.01 -35.08
N THR A 218 -14.20 27.84 -34.55
CA THR A 218 -14.86 26.57 -34.86
C THR A 218 -15.34 25.94 -33.57
N SER A 219 -16.65 26.00 -33.36
CA SER A 219 -17.37 25.38 -32.24
C SER A 219 -17.21 23.86 -32.27
N ARG A 220 -16.42 23.30 -31.35
CA ARG A 220 -16.45 21.86 -31.05
C ARG A 220 -17.63 21.57 -30.11
N PRO A 221 -18.46 20.54 -30.37
CA PRO A 221 -19.52 20.17 -29.44
C PRO A 221 -18.92 19.68 -28.13
N ASN A 222 -19.47 20.20 -27.03
CA ASN A 222 -19.08 19.88 -25.67
C ASN A 222 -19.80 18.59 -25.24
N THR A 223 -19.35 17.44 -25.76
CA THR A 223 -19.80 16.14 -25.26
C THR A 223 -18.86 15.73 -24.13
N PRO A 224 -19.35 15.33 -22.94
CA PRO A 224 -18.48 14.77 -21.90
C PRO A 224 -17.84 13.49 -22.46
N GLN A 225 -16.56 13.56 -22.85
CA GLN A 225 -15.80 12.36 -23.18
C GLN A 225 -15.68 11.53 -21.91
N GLN A 226 -16.46 10.46 -21.84
CA GLN A 226 -16.29 9.38 -20.89
C GLN A 226 -14.85 8.90 -21.07
N ARG A 227 -13.96 9.17 -20.09
CA ARG A 227 -12.60 8.64 -20.12
C ARG A 227 -12.71 7.12 -20.17
N GLU A 228 -12.36 6.53 -21.31
CA GLU A 228 -12.26 5.09 -21.43
C GLU A 228 -11.30 4.57 -20.37
N LEU A 229 -11.74 3.55 -19.64
CA LEU A 229 -10.91 2.87 -18.66
C LEU A 229 -9.87 2.05 -19.42
N ILE A 230 -8.62 2.52 -19.40
CA ILE A 230 -7.49 1.76 -19.93
C ILE A 230 -7.25 0.54 -19.04
N SER A 231 -7.71 -0.62 -19.49
CA SER A 231 -7.36 -1.92 -18.93
C SER A 231 -6.16 -2.48 -19.68
N ASN A 232 -5.05 -2.69 -18.97
CA ASN A 232 -3.86 -3.28 -19.58
C ASN A 232 -4.03 -4.79 -19.79
N LYS A 233 -3.37 -5.28 -20.84
CA LYS A 233 -3.17 -6.70 -21.07
C LYS A 233 -2.29 -7.29 -19.94
N PRO A 234 -2.55 -8.52 -19.45
CA PRO A 234 -1.68 -9.16 -18.47
C PRO A 234 -0.27 -9.43 -19.01
N ALA A 235 0.74 -9.31 -18.15
CA ALA A 235 2.14 -9.47 -18.51
C ALA A 235 2.45 -10.86 -19.07
N TYR A 236 1.89 -11.93 -18.49
CA TYR A 236 2.07 -13.30 -19.00
C TYR A 236 1.58 -13.48 -20.45
N GLU A 237 0.63 -12.65 -20.92
CA GLU A 237 0.17 -12.65 -22.31
C GLU A 237 0.95 -11.70 -23.23
N GLU A 238 1.62 -10.68 -22.68
CA GLU A 238 2.53 -9.81 -23.42
C GLU A 238 3.88 -10.50 -23.65
N GLY A 239 4.38 -11.22 -22.64
CA GLY A 239 5.66 -11.92 -22.67
C GLY A 239 6.86 -11.01 -22.35
N TYR A 240 7.95 -11.64 -21.91
CA TYR A 240 9.15 -10.95 -21.39
C TYR A 240 9.77 -9.94 -22.38
N GLU A 241 10.05 -10.37 -23.63
CA GLU A 241 10.73 -9.51 -24.62
C GLU A 241 9.90 -8.28 -25.01
N ALA A 242 8.59 -8.44 -25.15
CA ALA A 242 7.69 -7.32 -25.46
C ALA A 242 7.67 -6.31 -24.31
N LEU A 243 7.60 -6.78 -23.05
CA LEU A 243 7.64 -5.91 -21.87
C LEU A 243 8.99 -5.18 -21.74
N LYS A 244 10.10 -5.87 -22.01
CA LYS A 244 11.44 -5.26 -22.02
C LYS A 244 11.55 -4.16 -23.09
N GLN A 245 11.11 -4.42 -24.32
CA GLN A 245 11.13 -3.42 -25.41
C GLN A 245 10.21 -2.23 -25.12
N LYS A 246 9.05 -2.47 -24.48
CA LYS A 246 8.10 -1.44 -24.06
C LYS A 246 8.74 -0.45 -23.08
N VAL A 247 9.54 -0.93 -22.13
CA VAL A 247 10.22 -0.08 -21.15
C VAL A 247 11.53 0.51 -21.70
N ALA A 248 12.24 -0.17 -22.60
CA ALA A 248 13.53 0.28 -23.16
C ALA A 248 13.52 1.69 -23.80
N HIS A 249 12.36 2.13 -24.30
CA HIS A 249 12.21 3.44 -24.93
C HIS A 249 11.86 4.57 -23.95
N TRP A 250 11.60 4.24 -22.68
CA TRP A 250 11.22 5.21 -21.66
C TRP A 250 12.45 5.92 -21.08
N LYS A 251 12.43 7.26 -21.09
CA LYS A 251 13.54 8.11 -20.65
C LYS A 251 13.35 8.71 -19.25
N GLY A 252 12.41 8.15 -18.48
CA GLY A 252 11.95 8.73 -17.21
C GLY A 252 10.73 9.63 -17.39
N ASP A 253 9.94 9.77 -16.32
CA ASP A 253 8.81 10.70 -16.30
C ASP A 253 9.31 12.14 -16.12
N GLU A 254 8.68 13.08 -16.83
CA GLU A 254 9.06 14.49 -16.72
C GLU A 254 8.72 15.05 -15.33
N PRO A 255 9.65 15.77 -14.68
CA PRO A 255 9.36 16.47 -13.44
C PRO A 255 8.26 17.52 -13.62
N SER A 256 7.38 17.67 -12.63
CA SER A 256 6.41 18.75 -12.66
C SER A 256 7.09 20.10 -12.39
N TYR A 257 7.01 21.01 -13.35
CA TYR A 257 7.55 22.38 -13.25
C TYR A 257 6.87 23.24 -12.17
N LYS A 258 5.71 22.81 -11.63
CA LYS A 258 4.96 23.55 -10.60
C LYS A 258 5.42 23.22 -9.17
N ILE A 259 6.24 22.18 -9.00
CA ILE A 259 6.67 21.72 -7.69
C ILE A 259 7.87 22.56 -7.22
N LYS A 260 7.77 23.09 -6.00
CA LYS A 260 8.83 23.86 -5.32
C LYS A 260 9.62 22.97 -4.37
N SER A 261 10.83 23.39 -4.00
CA SER A 261 11.62 22.80 -2.92
C SER A 261 10.82 22.74 -1.62
N LYS A 262 11.02 21.68 -0.82
CA LYS A 262 10.28 21.43 0.42
C LYS A 262 11.20 20.87 1.50
N THR A 263 10.79 21.00 2.75
CA THR A 263 11.56 20.40 3.85
C THR A 263 11.47 18.88 3.79
N VAL A 264 12.49 18.21 4.30
CA VAL A 264 12.52 16.74 4.42
C VAL A 264 11.31 16.23 5.20
N ALA A 265 10.94 16.89 6.30
CA ALA A 265 9.74 16.54 7.06
C ALA A 265 8.48 16.59 6.20
N LYS A 266 8.33 17.63 5.35
CA LYS A 266 7.18 17.74 4.45
C LYS A 266 7.14 16.61 3.44
N LEU A 267 8.30 16.24 2.89
CA LEU A 267 8.39 15.14 1.92
C LEU A 267 8.05 13.80 2.57
N MET A 268 8.64 13.49 3.72
CA MET A 268 8.39 12.24 4.44
C MET A 268 6.94 12.15 4.94
N GLU A 269 6.47 13.16 5.68
CA GLU A 269 5.19 13.08 6.41
C GLU A 269 3.96 13.41 5.54
N ASN A 270 4.14 13.86 4.30
CA ASN A 270 3.01 14.22 3.44
C ASN A 270 3.13 13.79 1.98
N GLU A 271 4.30 13.46 1.44
CA GLU A 271 4.49 13.27 -0.02
C GLU A 271 5.11 11.93 -0.41
N LEU A 272 5.77 11.22 0.51
CA LEU A 272 6.19 9.84 0.29
C LEU A 272 4.93 8.98 0.11
N ARG A 273 4.89 8.19 -0.97
CA ARG A 273 3.75 7.33 -1.32
C ARG A 273 4.15 5.92 -1.65
N TRP A 274 5.29 5.74 -2.30
CA TRP A 274 5.78 4.40 -2.59
C TRP A 274 7.31 4.33 -2.66
N ALA A 275 7.83 3.15 -2.37
CA ALA A 275 9.18 2.70 -2.69
C ALA A 275 9.11 1.35 -3.44
N ASN A 276 9.93 1.19 -4.47
CA ASN A 276 10.08 -0.08 -5.21
C ASN A 276 11.25 -0.90 -4.67
N LEU A 277 11.08 -2.21 -4.62
CA LEU A 277 12.09 -3.20 -4.22
C LEU A 277 12.23 -4.24 -5.34
N GLY A 278 13.43 -4.77 -5.57
CA GLY A 278 13.60 -5.80 -6.59
C GLY A 278 13.52 -5.26 -8.02
N TRP A 279 12.76 -5.95 -8.87
CA TRP A 279 12.38 -5.43 -10.18
C TRP A 279 11.52 -4.17 -10.05
N VAL A 280 11.94 -3.08 -10.70
CA VAL A 280 11.28 -1.79 -10.56
C VAL A 280 10.02 -1.75 -11.40
N TYR A 281 8.89 -1.44 -10.78
CA TYR A 281 7.64 -1.21 -11.48
C TYR A 281 7.62 0.18 -12.15
N ASN A 282 7.49 0.20 -13.47
CA ASN A 282 7.31 1.44 -14.23
C ASN A 282 5.82 1.82 -14.27
N TRP A 283 5.44 2.88 -13.55
CA TRP A 283 4.05 3.33 -13.45
C TRP A 283 3.45 3.84 -14.76
N THR A 284 4.27 4.42 -15.64
CA THR A 284 3.82 4.97 -16.93
C THR A 284 3.53 3.87 -17.94
N ASN A 285 4.45 2.91 -18.07
CA ASN A 285 4.31 1.76 -18.97
C ASN A 285 3.53 0.59 -18.34
N LYS A 286 3.30 0.65 -17.02
CA LYS A 286 2.59 -0.33 -16.21
C LYS A 286 3.15 -1.75 -16.37
N ALA A 287 4.47 -1.85 -16.34
CA ALA A 287 5.26 -3.07 -16.49
C ALA A 287 6.51 -3.00 -15.61
N TYR A 288 7.07 -4.14 -15.22
CA TYR A 288 8.39 -4.17 -14.60
C TYR A 288 9.49 -3.83 -15.62
N ASP A 289 10.53 -3.14 -15.15
CA ASP A 289 11.68 -2.78 -15.95
C ASP A 289 12.67 -3.95 -16.06
N PHE A 290 12.60 -4.68 -17.16
CA PHE A 290 13.53 -5.76 -17.50
C PHE A 290 14.73 -5.29 -18.35
N THR A 291 14.95 -3.98 -18.46
CA THR A 291 16.08 -3.43 -19.23
C THR A 291 17.40 -3.52 -18.46
N ALA A 292 17.32 -3.46 -17.12
CA ALA A 292 18.44 -3.75 -16.24
C ALA A 292 18.84 -5.23 -16.36
N SER A 293 20.15 -5.51 -16.32
CA SER A 293 20.66 -6.88 -16.37
C SER A 293 20.32 -7.68 -15.12
N GLU A 294 20.20 -6.99 -13.97
CA GLU A 294 19.86 -7.57 -12.67
C GLU A 294 18.91 -6.63 -11.92
N PRO A 295 18.00 -7.16 -11.08
CA PRO A 295 17.15 -6.35 -10.23
C PRO A 295 17.95 -5.70 -9.11
N ILE A 296 17.37 -4.67 -8.47
CA ILE A 296 17.87 -4.21 -7.18
C ILE A 296 17.76 -5.39 -6.19
N PRO A 297 18.76 -5.68 -5.34
CA PRO A 297 18.65 -6.78 -4.39
C PRO A 297 17.38 -6.66 -3.53
N PHE A 298 16.53 -7.70 -3.58
CA PHE A 298 15.34 -7.74 -2.76
C PHE A 298 15.72 -7.99 -1.29
N PRO A 299 15.14 -7.25 -0.31
CA PRO A 299 15.57 -7.35 1.09
C PRO A 299 15.39 -8.76 1.67
N SER A 300 16.48 -9.39 2.13
CA SER A 300 16.47 -10.77 2.60
C SER A 300 15.58 -10.99 3.83
N GLY A 301 15.55 -10.04 4.76
CA GLY A 301 14.66 -10.11 5.93
C GLY A 301 13.18 -10.12 5.55
N LEU A 302 12.80 -9.35 4.51
CA LEU A 302 11.44 -9.36 3.97
C LEU A 302 11.16 -10.67 3.21
N ALA A 303 12.10 -11.13 2.38
CA ALA A 303 11.99 -12.39 1.66
C ALA A 303 11.73 -13.56 2.61
N ASN A 304 12.55 -13.69 3.66
CA ASN A 304 12.43 -14.74 4.67
C ASN A 304 11.07 -14.66 5.40
N THR A 305 10.60 -13.46 5.72
CA THR A 305 9.29 -13.26 6.36
C THR A 305 8.16 -13.75 5.46
N CYS A 306 8.19 -13.38 4.17
CA CYS A 306 7.19 -13.80 3.20
C CYS A 306 7.26 -15.32 2.91
N GLN A 307 8.46 -15.89 2.87
CA GLN A 307 8.65 -17.34 2.77
C GLN A 307 8.04 -18.07 3.95
N HIS A 308 8.33 -17.67 5.19
CA HIS A 308 7.71 -18.29 6.36
C HIS A 308 6.18 -18.21 6.34
N ILE A 309 5.61 -17.08 5.91
CA ILE A 309 4.16 -16.92 5.75
C ILE A 309 3.61 -17.91 4.72
N VAL A 310 4.22 -17.99 3.53
CA VAL A 310 3.75 -18.87 2.45
C VAL A 310 3.95 -20.35 2.80
N CYS A 311 5.09 -20.73 3.35
CA CYS A 311 5.38 -22.10 3.78
C CYS A 311 4.46 -22.55 4.93
N GLY A 312 4.06 -21.61 5.81
CA GLY A 312 3.21 -21.91 6.95
C GLY A 312 1.74 -22.13 6.60
N ILE A 313 1.29 -21.71 5.42
CA ILE A 313 -0.10 -21.90 4.98
C ILE A 313 -0.34 -23.39 4.64
N PRO A 314 -1.41 -24.02 5.17
CA PRO A 314 -1.74 -25.40 4.86
C PRO A 314 -2.38 -25.51 3.47
N TRP A 315 -1.59 -25.37 2.42
CA TRP A 315 -2.09 -25.30 1.03
C TRP A 315 -2.91 -26.53 0.60
N GLU A 316 -2.63 -27.72 1.12
CA GLU A 316 -3.45 -28.91 0.89
C GLU A 316 -4.89 -28.70 1.38
N GLN A 317 -5.13 -27.99 2.49
CA GLN A 317 -6.50 -27.68 2.93
C GLN A 317 -7.22 -26.73 1.96
N ILE A 318 -6.47 -25.92 1.20
CA ILE A 318 -7.00 -24.89 0.30
C ILE A 318 -7.20 -25.44 -1.12
N TYR A 319 -6.16 -26.02 -1.70
CA TYR A 319 -6.09 -26.44 -3.10
C TYR A 319 -6.04 -27.96 -3.31
N GLY A 320 -5.91 -28.74 -2.23
CA GLY A 320 -6.01 -30.19 -2.31
C GLY A 320 -7.41 -30.66 -2.67
N THR A 321 -7.51 -31.91 -3.10
CA THR A 321 -8.78 -32.54 -3.50
C THR A 321 -9.24 -33.55 -2.46
N GLN A 322 -10.55 -33.69 -2.34
CA GLN A 322 -11.19 -34.78 -1.61
C GLN A 322 -11.20 -36.06 -2.46
N ASN A 323 -11.59 -37.18 -1.86
CA ASN A 323 -11.63 -38.49 -2.55
C ASN A 323 -12.59 -38.52 -3.75
N ASP A 324 -13.59 -37.63 -3.76
CA ASP A 324 -14.56 -37.46 -4.86
C ASP A 324 -14.06 -36.52 -5.97
N GLY A 325 -12.84 -36.00 -5.85
CA GLY A 325 -12.22 -35.09 -6.81
C GLY A 325 -12.60 -33.61 -6.64
N LEU A 326 -13.48 -33.27 -5.70
CA LEU A 326 -13.84 -31.88 -5.41
C LEU A 326 -12.74 -31.17 -4.59
N PRO A 327 -12.56 -29.83 -4.73
CA PRO A 327 -11.65 -29.08 -3.87
C PRO A 327 -11.99 -29.21 -2.38
N ARG A 328 -10.96 -29.28 -1.52
CA ARG A 328 -11.13 -29.38 -0.07
C ARG A 328 -11.76 -28.12 0.53
N SER A 329 -11.30 -26.94 0.12
CA SER A 329 -11.89 -25.66 0.50
C SER A 329 -13.10 -25.35 -0.37
N ARG A 330 -14.20 -24.92 0.24
CA ARG A 330 -15.41 -24.52 -0.52
C ARG A 330 -15.23 -23.25 -1.34
N PHE A 331 -14.17 -22.48 -1.08
CA PHE A 331 -13.86 -21.26 -1.81
C PHE A 331 -13.09 -21.51 -3.10
N THR A 332 -12.40 -22.64 -3.21
CA THR A 332 -11.56 -22.95 -4.36
C THR A 332 -12.43 -23.35 -5.55
N THR A 333 -12.49 -22.49 -6.56
CA THR A 333 -13.18 -22.79 -7.83
C THR A 333 -12.23 -23.31 -8.90
N VAL A 334 -10.94 -22.96 -8.80
CA VAL A 334 -9.87 -23.41 -9.70
C VAL A 334 -8.64 -23.73 -8.87
N ILE A 335 -8.10 -24.93 -9.05
CA ILE A 335 -6.84 -25.36 -8.44
C ILE A 335 -5.69 -24.86 -9.32
N PRO A 336 -4.79 -24.00 -8.82
CA PRO A 336 -3.61 -23.56 -9.58
C PRO A 336 -2.68 -24.74 -9.87
N ASP A 337 -1.99 -24.73 -11.01
CA ASP A 337 -0.94 -25.71 -11.26
C ASP A 337 0.24 -25.52 -10.28
N ASN A 338 0.89 -26.62 -9.90
CA ASN A 338 2.11 -26.65 -9.07
C ASN A 338 1.99 -25.91 -7.73
N TRP A 339 0.78 -25.79 -7.17
CA TRP A 339 0.58 -25.15 -5.87
C TRP A 339 1.37 -25.85 -4.74
N GLN A 340 1.63 -27.15 -4.89
CA GLN A 340 2.40 -27.98 -3.95
C GLN A 340 3.85 -27.52 -3.80
N ASP A 341 4.41 -26.89 -4.84
CA ASP A 341 5.80 -26.46 -4.83
C ASP A 341 6.01 -25.13 -4.11
N TRP A 342 4.93 -24.35 -3.89
CA TRP A 342 5.01 -23.02 -3.29
C TRP A 342 5.63 -23.02 -1.89
N THR A 343 5.52 -24.11 -1.13
CA THR A 343 6.18 -24.23 0.18
C THR A 343 7.69 -24.42 0.08
N HIS A 344 8.22 -24.75 -1.09
CA HIS A 344 9.63 -25.06 -1.32
C HIS A 344 10.33 -24.01 -2.18
N ASP A 345 9.61 -23.43 -3.14
CA ASP A 345 10.20 -22.63 -4.21
C ASP A 345 9.73 -21.16 -4.24
N TYR A 346 8.90 -20.74 -3.28
CA TYR A 346 8.44 -19.35 -3.21
C TYR A 346 9.61 -18.41 -2.92
N ALA A 347 9.88 -17.50 -3.87
CA ALA A 347 10.99 -16.57 -3.81
C ALA A 347 10.52 -15.20 -4.32
N PRO A 348 10.05 -14.30 -3.43
CA PRO A 348 9.67 -12.97 -3.86
C PRO A 348 10.91 -12.20 -4.34
N ASP A 349 10.80 -11.62 -5.53
CA ASP A 349 11.88 -10.93 -6.26
C ASP A 349 11.54 -9.46 -6.56
N THR A 350 10.34 -9.02 -6.18
CA THR A 350 9.89 -7.63 -6.29
C THR A 350 8.92 -7.29 -5.16
N GLY A 351 8.82 -5.99 -4.88
CA GLY A 351 7.79 -5.50 -3.98
C GLY A 351 7.58 -4.01 -4.05
N ILE A 352 6.42 -3.60 -3.55
CA ILE A 352 6.05 -2.19 -3.43
C ILE A 352 5.70 -1.92 -1.97
N VAL A 353 6.42 -0.99 -1.37
CA VAL A 353 6.07 -0.41 -0.07
C VAL A 353 5.19 0.80 -0.34
N ASN A 354 3.92 0.75 0.05
CA ASN A 354 3.00 1.88 -0.04
C ASN A 354 2.90 2.61 1.31
N PHE A 355 2.98 3.93 1.26
CA PHE A 355 2.83 4.84 2.39
C PHE A 355 1.54 5.63 2.21
N TYR A 356 0.52 5.31 3.01
CA TYR A 356 -0.78 5.97 2.96
C TYR A 356 -0.91 6.96 4.10
N HIS A 357 -1.06 8.25 3.79
CA HIS A 357 -1.53 9.23 4.76
C HIS A 357 -3.05 9.13 4.92
N MET A 358 -3.59 9.76 5.97
CA MET A 358 -5.00 9.61 6.37
C MET A 358 -6.04 9.79 5.27
N LYS A 359 -5.77 10.64 4.26
CA LYS A 359 -6.70 10.95 3.16
C LYS A 359 -6.40 10.18 1.88
N ASP A 360 -5.33 9.41 1.87
CA ASP A 360 -4.96 8.64 0.69
C ASP A 360 -5.94 7.48 0.50
N THR A 361 -6.14 7.10 -0.75
CA THR A 361 -6.99 5.97 -1.14
C THR A 361 -6.32 5.23 -2.28
N LEU A 362 -6.43 3.91 -2.31
CA LEU A 362 -6.07 3.11 -3.47
C LEU A 362 -7.34 2.66 -4.19
N MET A 363 -7.45 3.04 -5.46
CA MET A 363 -8.62 2.70 -6.27
C MET A 363 -8.67 1.23 -6.65
N GLY A 364 -9.86 0.75 -7.00
CA GLY A 364 -10.07 -0.61 -7.51
C GLY A 364 -9.19 -0.92 -8.73
N HIS A 365 -8.22 -1.82 -8.56
CA HIS A 365 -7.23 -2.24 -9.55
C HIS A 365 -6.96 -3.75 -9.47
N VAL A 366 -6.24 -4.28 -10.46
CA VAL A 366 -5.77 -5.67 -10.49
C VAL A 366 -4.27 -5.64 -10.75
N ASP A 367 -3.53 -6.47 -10.03
CA ASP A 367 -2.11 -6.69 -10.25
C ASP A 367 -1.91 -7.64 -11.43
N ARG A 368 -1.38 -7.13 -12.53
CA ARG A 368 -1.28 -7.85 -13.82
C ARG A 368 0.11 -7.85 -14.42
N SER A 369 1.10 -7.39 -13.66
CA SER A 369 2.40 -7.04 -14.22
C SER A 369 3.44 -8.14 -14.04
N GLU A 370 3.13 -9.17 -13.26
CA GLU A 370 3.95 -10.37 -13.10
C GLU A 370 3.74 -11.35 -14.26
N LEU A 371 4.81 -12.01 -14.69
CA LEU A 371 4.77 -13.09 -15.69
C LEU A 371 4.21 -14.39 -15.10
N ASP A 372 4.33 -14.60 -13.79
CA ASP A 372 3.58 -15.61 -13.04
C ASP A 372 2.35 -14.96 -12.37
N PRO A 373 1.13 -15.22 -12.88
CA PRO A 373 -0.07 -14.58 -12.38
C PRO A 373 -0.70 -15.27 -11.16
N TYR A 374 -0.23 -16.45 -10.75
CA TYR A 374 -0.93 -17.28 -9.76
C TYR A 374 -0.20 -17.48 -8.45
N ARG A 375 1.13 -17.32 -8.44
CA ARG A 375 1.94 -17.43 -7.22
C ARG A 375 1.44 -16.50 -6.11
N PRO A 376 1.68 -16.83 -4.83
CA PRO A 376 1.23 -15.98 -3.72
C PRO A 376 1.81 -14.55 -3.78
N LEU A 377 0.94 -13.56 -3.60
CA LEU A 377 1.32 -12.19 -3.24
C LEU A 377 1.10 -12.05 -1.74
N VAL A 378 2.13 -11.61 -1.01
CA VAL A 378 2.05 -11.37 0.44
C VAL A 378 1.93 -9.87 0.70
N SER A 379 0.85 -9.47 1.36
CA SER A 379 0.55 -8.10 1.74
C SER A 379 0.59 -7.92 3.26
N ILE A 380 1.55 -7.14 3.75
CA ILE A 380 1.77 -6.87 5.18
C ILE A 380 1.20 -5.49 5.52
N SER A 381 0.46 -5.39 6.64
CA SER A 381 -0.18 -4.15 7.10
C SER A 381 0.47 -3.61 8.38
N LEU A 382 0.84 -2.33 8.42
CA LEU A 382 1.48 -1.70 9.59
C LEU A 382 0.88 -0.30 9.87
N GLY A 383 0.63 0.01 11.14
CA GLY A 383 0.11 1.29 11.61
C GLY A 383 -1.41 1.35 11.67
N TYR A 384 -1.99 2.46 11.21
CA TYR A 384 -3.45 2.65 11.24
C TYR A 384 -4.21 1.53 10.54
N ALA A 385 -5.36 1.14 11.12
CA ALA A 385 -6.29 0.24 10.48
C ALA A 385 -6.82 0.83 9.16
N ALA A 386 -7.23 -0.04 8.25
CA ALA A 386 -7.79 0.35 6.97
C ALA A 386 -8.95 -0.55 6.55
N ILE A 387 -9.82 -0.03 5.70
CA ILE A 387 -10.79 -0.84 4.95
C ILE A 387 -10.11 -1.30 3.66
N PHE A 388 -10.01 -2.61 3.49
CA PHE A 388 -9.62 -3.26 2.25
C PHE A 388 -10.88 -3.77 1.54
N LEU A 389 -10.93 -3.61 0.22
CA LEU A 389 -11.99 -4.15 -0.62
C LEU A 389 -11.38 -5.23 -1.52
N CYS A 390 -11.92 -6.45 -1.48
CA CYS A 390 -11.61 -7.50 -2.44
C CYS A 390 -12.86 -7.88 -3.24
N GLY A 391 -12.85 -7.57 -4.53
CA GLY A 391 -13.89 -7.87 -5.51
C GLY A 391 -13.69 -9.24 -6.16
N GLY A 392 -14.16 -9.33 -7.40
CA GLY A 392 -13.94 -10.49 -8.26
C GLY A 392 -13.16 -10.12 -9.52
N PRO A 393 -13.22 -10.96 -10.57
CA PRO A 393 -12.48 -10.73 -11.82
C PRO A 393 -12.99 -9.50 -12.60
N THR A 394 -14.19 -9.00 -12.28
CA THR A 394 -14.77 -7.79 -12.88
C THR A 394 -15.16 -6.78 -11.80
N ARG A 395 -15.31 -5.52 -12.18
CA ARG A 395 -15.73 -4.44 -11.28
C ARG A 395 -17.23 -4.50 -10.91
N ASP A 396 -17.98 -5.42 -11.52
CA ASP A 396 -19.41 -5.62 -11.27
C ASP A 396 -19.67 -6.62 -10.15
N VAL A 397 -18.65 -7.40 -9.77
CA VAL A 397 -18.70 -8.21 -8.55
C VAL A 397 -18.61 -7.28 -7.33
N PRO A 398 -19.60 -7.27 -6.43
CA PRO A 398 -19.54 -6.49 -5.19
C PRO A 398 -18.34 -6.93 -4.34
N PRO A 399 -17.48 -6.01 -3.89
CA PRO A 399 -16.33 -6.38 -3.08
C PRO A 399 -16.70 -6.74 -1.65
N LEU A 400 -15.96 -7.70 -1.11
CA LEU A 400 -15.86 -7.99 0.32
C LEU A 400 -15.08 -6.85 1.01
N PRO A 401 -15.72 -6.08 1.92
CA PRO A 401 -15.01 -5.13 2.76
C PRO A 401 -14.43 -5.84 3.99
N LEU A 402 -13.14 -5.65 4.26
CA LEU A 402 -12.40 -6.25 5.35
C LEU A 402 -11.62 -5.17 6.12
N ILE A 403 -11.62 -5.25 7.46
CA ILE A 403 -10.72 -4.44 8.29
C ILE A 403 -9.33 -5.09 8.31
N LEU A 404 -8.31 -4.32 7.94
CA LEU A 404 -6.90 -4.68 8.11
C LEU A 404 -6.28 -3.84 9.22
N ARG A 405 -5.83 -4.49 10.29
CA ARG A 405 -5.10 -3.86 11.42
C ARG A 405 -3.59 -4.00 11.27
N SER A 406 -2.86 -3.34 12.16
CA SER A 406 -1.40 -3.45 12.23
C SER A 406 -0.95 -4.86 12.60
N GLY A 407 -0.08 -5.44 11.78
CA GLY A 407 0.43 -6.81 11.92
C GLY A 407 -0.40 -7.86 11.19
N ASP A 408 -1.50 -7.49 10.55
CA ASP A 408 -2.31 -8.41 9.74
C ASP A 408 -1.68 -8.66 8.36
N ILE A 409 -1.89 -9.88 7.86
CA ILE A 409 -1.41 -10.33 6.55
C ILE A 409 -2.60 -10.68 5.66
N ILE A 410 -2.52 -10.26 4.39
CA ILE A 410 -3.32 -10.81 3.30
C ILE A 410 -2.39 -11.59 2.38
N VAL A 411 -2.76 -12.81 2.04
CA VAL A 411 -2.14 -13.57 0.96
C VAL A 411 -3.15 -13.75 -0.16
N MET A 412 -2.78 -13.29 -1.36
CA MET A 412 -3.57 -13.46 -2.57
C MET A 412 -2.86 -14.49 -3.45
N SER A 413 -3.48 -15.65 -3.66
CA SER A 413 -3.00 -16.73 -4.53
C SER A 413 -4.07 -17.17 -5.52
N GLY A 414 -3.67 -17.88 -6.57
CA GLY A 414 -4.61 -18.43 -7.55
C GLY A 414 -5.51 -17.35 -8.14
N ARG A 415 -6.84 -17.53 -8.08
CA ARG A 415 -7.79 -16.60 -8.69
C ARG A 415 -7.78 -15.21 -8.06
N SER A 416 -7.58 -15.09 -6.75
CA SER A 416 -7.60 -13.78 -6.08
C SER A 416 -6.54 -12.83 -6.62
N ARG A 417 -5.41 -13.32 -7.16
CA ARG A 417 -4.38 -12.50 -7.84
C ARG A 417 -4.96 -11.67 -8.99
N SER A 418 -6.02 -12.16 -9.62
CA SER A 418 -6.71 -11.49 -10.74
C SER A 418 -7.92 -10.65 -10.32
N PHE A 419 -8.23 -10.57 -9.01
CA PHE A 419 -9.40 -9.86 -8.52
C PHE A 419 -9.15 -8.36 -8.37
N TYR A 420 -10.20 -7.59 -8.66
CA TYR A 420 -10.21 -6.17 -8.36
C TYR A 420 -10.13 -5.94 -6.86
N HIS A 421 -9.19 -5.11 -6.42
CA HIS A 421 -9.04 -4.78 -5.01
C HIS A 421 -8.58 -3.34 -4.81
N GLY A 422 -8.72 -2.84 -3.58
CA GLY A 422 -8.36 -1.46 -3.25
C GLY A 422 -8.47 -1.14 -1.77
N VAL A 423 -8.05 0.07 -1.41
CA VAL A 423 -8.05 0.58 -0.03
C VAL A 423 -8.76 1.93 -0.03
N PRO A 424 -10.09 1.98 0.12
CA PRO A 424 -10.84 3.22 0.05
C PRO A 424 -10.72 4.09 1.32
N ARG A 425 -10.27 3.53 2.45
CA ARG A 425 -10.28 4.24 3.74
C ARG A 425 -9.14 3.81 4.65
N ILE A 426 -8.36 4.80 5.13
CA ILE A 426 -7.53 4.68 6.33
C ILE A 426 -8.37 5.17 7.53
N MET A 427 -8.34 4.44 8.63
CA MET A 427 -9.19 4.68 9.79
C MET A 427 -8.47 5.59 10.78
N GLU A 428 -9.02 6.77 11.06
CA GLU A 428 -8.42 7.72 11.99
C GLU A 428 -8.53 7.22 13.43
N GLY A 429 -7.55 7.57 14.26
CA GLY A 429 -7.52 7.23 15.70
C GLY A 429 -7.11 5.80 16.02
N THR A 430 -6.89 4.95 15.01
CA THR A 430 -6.60 3.52 15.18
C THR A 430 -5.11 3.18 15.13
N LEU A 431 -4.20 4.11 15.47
CA LEU A 431 -2.77 3.79 15.51
C LEU A 431 -2.50 3.02 16.82
N PRO A 432 -1.88 1.81 16.76
CA PRO A 432 -1.57 1.07 17.98
C PRO A 432 -0.68 1.85 18.95
N LYS A 433 -0.96 1.74 20.26
CA LYS A 433 -0.30 2.54 21.32
C LYS A 433 1.23 2.39 21.34
N TYR A 434 1.77 1.23 20.96
CA TYR A 434 3.22 1.01 20.92
C TYR A 434 3.95 1.80 19.81
N PHE A 435 3.22 2.45 18.90
CA PHE A 435 3.78 3.44 17.97
C PHE A 435 3.86 4.85 18.56
N ALA A 436 3.36 5.09 19.78
CA ALA A 436 3.60 6.35 20.47
C ALA A 436 5.08 6.48 20.85
N GLU A 437 5.63 7.68 20.71
CA GLU A 437 7.00 7.99 21.15
C GLU A 437 7.16 7.71 22.64
N ASP A 438 8.28 7.11 23.00
CA ASP A 438 8.69 6.77 24.35
C ASP A 438 10.08 7.38 24.61
N GLU A 439 10.35 7.81 25.85
CA GLU A 439 11.64 8.40 26.23
C GLU A 439 12.83 7.46 25.99
N ARG A 440 12.59 6.15 25.99
CA ARG A 440 13.59 5.09 25.76
C ARG A 440 13.92 4.87 24.28
N ASP A 441 13.13 5.43 23.37
CA ASP A 441 13.38 5.27 21.94
C ASP A 441 14.73 5.89 21.55
N ASP A 442 15.47 5.25 20.63
CA ASP A 442 16.62 5.90 20.00
C ASP A 442 16.16 7.01 19.02
N ARG A 443 17.10 7.76 18.45
CA ARG A 443 16.77 8.82 17.47
C ARG A 443 16.00 8.30 16.25
N VAL A 444 16.33 7.10 15.79
CA VAL A 444 15.71 6.47 14.61
C VAL A 444 14.30 5.99 14.94
N GLY A 445 14.11 5.35 16.10
CA GLY A 445 12.83 4.88 16.63
C GLY A 445 11.84 6.03 16.81
N ARG A 446 12.27 7.17 17.38
CA ARG A 446 11.43 8.37 17.44
C ARG A 446 11.03 8.87 16.07
N ALA A 447 11.96 8.92 15.10
CA ALA A 447 11.64 9.34 13.74
C ALA A 447 10.65 8.37 13.05
N CYS A 448 10.81 7.05 13.25
CA CYS A 448 9.87 6.05 12.76
C CYS A 448 8.47 6.28 13.32
N LYS A 449 8.35 6.46 14.65
CA LYS A 449 7.08 6.68 15.32
C LYS A 449 6.43 8.01 14.94
N ARG A 450 7.21 9.08 14.79
CA ARG A 450 6.77 10.37 14.24
C ARG A 450 6.21 10.23 12.83
N PHE A 451 6.86 9.46 11.96
CA PHE A 451 6.34 9.14 10.63
C PHE A 451 5.01 8.36 10.73
N MET A 452 4.98 7.29 11.52
CA MET A 452 3.80 6.44 11.70
C MET A 452 2.61 7.18 12.32
N ALA A 453 2.82 8.26 13.07
CA ALA A 453 1.75 9.14 13.53
C ALA A 453 0.95 9.77 12.37
N THR A 454 1.52 9.83 11.16
CA THR A 454 0.92 10.48 9.98
C THR A 454 0.56 9.52 8.85
N ALA A 455 0.98 8.26 8.93
CA ALA A 455 0.92 7.33 7.81
C ALA A 455 0.68 5.88 8.24
N ARG A 456 0.15 5.09 7.31
CA ARG A 456 0.05 3.64 7.34
C ARG A 456 1.01 3.07 6.29
N ILE A 457 1.68 1.97 6.61
CA ILE A 457 2.55 1.27 5.66
C ILE A 457 1.88 -0.03 5.20
N ASN A 458 1.95 -0.30 3.90
CA ASN A 458 1.64 -1.61 3.31
C ASN A 458 2.84 -2.11 2.53
N ILE A 459 3.19 -3.37 2.67
CA ILE A 459 4.27 -3.98 1.89
C ILE A 459 3.66 -5.12 1.08
N ASN A 460 3.75 -5.05 -0.25
CA ASN A 460 3.34 -6.13 -1.13
C ASN A 460 4.57 -6.78 -1.74
N ALA A 461 4.89 -8.00 -1.32
CA ALA A 461 5.95 -8.81 -1.90
C ALA A 461 5.37 -9.78 -2.94
N ARG A 462 6.06 -9.91 -4.07
CA ARG A 462 5.59 -10.65 -5.24
C ARG A 462 6.75 -11.40 -5.88
N GLN A 463 6.40 -12.39 -6.68
CA GLN A 463 7.32 -13.08 -7.57
C GLN A 463 6.92 -12.74 -9.01
N VAL A 464 7.84 -12.16 -9.78
CA VAL A 464 7.59 -11.75 -11.17
C VAL A 464 7.61 -12.96 -12.09
N PHE A 465 8.61 -13.83 -11.92
CA PHE A 465 8.88 -14.91 -12.86
C PHE A 465 8.38 -16.27 -12.36
N PRO A 466 7.90 -17.14 -13.27
CA PRO A 466 7.69 -18.54 -12.93
C PRO A 466 9.03 -19.21 -12.57
N VAL A 467 8.99 -20.23 -11.72
CA VAL A 467 10.21 -20.95 -11.31
C VAL A 467 10.90 -21.60 -12.50
N GLY A 468 12.23 -21.52 -12.52
CA GLY A 468 13.06 -21.99 -13.62
C GLY A 468 13.09 -21.07 -14.84
N PHE A 469 12.34 -19.97 -14.84
CA PHE A 469 12.48 -18.95 -15.88
C PHE A 469 13.85 -18.30 -15.80
N VAL A 470 14.65 -18.49 -16.83
CA VAL A 470 15.93 -17.81 -17.02
C VAL A 470 15.72 -16.75 -18.10
N PRO A 471 15.85 -15.45 -17.79
CA PRO A 471 15.82 -14.41 -18.81
C PRO A 471 16.86 -14.72 -19.91
N PRO A 472 16.53 -14.57 -21.20
CA PRO A 472 17.50 -14.75 -22.27
C PRO A 472 18.74 -13.89 -22.00
N SER A 473 19.91 -14.52 -21.97
CA SER A 473 21.16 -13.80 -21.75
C SER A 473 21.34 -12.74 -22.83
N THR A 474 21.81 -11.55 -22.46
CA THR A 474 22.03 -10.42 -23.39
C THR A 474 23.09 -10.70 -24.46
N ASN A 475 23.70 -11.89 -24.46
CA ASN A 475 24.66 -12.35 -25.44
C ASN A 475 24.04 -13.45 -26.31
N GLY A 476 23.01 -13.08 -27.08
CA GLY A 476 22.53 -13.90 -28.18
C GLY A 476 23.49 -13.79 -29.37
N ASN A 477 24.52 -14.65 -29.42
CA ASN A 477 24.93 -15.17 -30.71
C ASN A 477 23.84 -16.16 -31.14
N ALA A 478 23.02 -15.74 -32.10
CA ALA A 478 22.03 -16.60 -32.73
C ALA A 478 22.74 -17.76 -33.42
N SER A 479 22.76 -18.95 -32.79
CA SER A 479 22.90 -20.19 -33.53
C SER A 479 21.50 -20.75 -33.77
N THR A 480 20.99 -20.45 -34.96
CA THR A 480 19.94 -21.24 -35.60
C THR A 480 20.38 -22.69 -35.66
N GLU A 481 19.65 -23.60 -35.02
CA GLU A 481 19.56 -24.98 -35.48
C GLU A 481 18.09 -25.40 -35.51
N ASN A 482 17.57 -25.43 -36.73
CA ASN A 482 16.46 -26.28 -37.12
C ASN A 482 16.87 -27.74 -36.91
N THR A 483 16.05 -28.52 -36.21
CA THR A 483 15.52 -29.81 -36.69
C THR A 483 14.30 -30.20 -35.89
#